data_AF-A0A8C5ZGM4-F1
#
_entry.id   AF-A0A8C5ZGM4-F1
#
_cell.length_a   1.000
_cell.length_b   1.000
_cell.length_c   1.000
_cell.angle_alpha   90.00
_cell.angle_beta   90.00
_cell.angle_gamma   90.00
#
_symmetry.space_group_name_H-M   'P 1'
#
loop_
_entity.id
_entity.type
_entity.pdbx_description
1 polymer ?
#
loop_
_entity_poly.entity_id
_entity_poly.type
_entity_poly.pdbx_seq_one_letter_code
_entity_poly.pdbx_strand_id
1 'polypeptide(L)' 'METIYPFLFLGLVYSFLGPHPVVAWAHFLVFLLGRLVHTWAYLGQLRAPIRSVSYTLAQLPCVSMALQILWEAARHL' A
#
# COMPACT_ATOMS: atom_id res chain seq x y z
N MET A 1 -11.20 -6.03 -3.51
CA MET A 1 -11.79 -4.80 -2.94
C MET A 1 -11.14 -4.43 -1.61
N GLU A 2 -10.95 -5.40 -0.72
CA GLU A 2 -10.39 -5.26 0.64
C GLU A 2 -9.07 -4.49 0.76
N THR A 3 -8.25 -4.42 -0.30
CA THR A 3 -6.90 -3.82 -0.24
C THR A 3 -6.76 -2.55 -1.08
N ILE A 4 -7.37 -2.52 -2.26
CA ILE A 4 -7.29 -1.36 -3.16
C ILE A 4 -8.12 -0.20 -2.61
N TYR A 5 -9.32 -0.45 -2.07
CA TYR A 5 -10.18 0.64 -1.58
C TYR A 5 -9.57 1.39 -0.40
N PRO A 6 -9.01 0.72 0.64
CA PRO A 6 -8.27 1.43 1.68
C PRO A 6 -7.05 2.18 1.13
N PHE A 7 -6.30 1.60 0.18
CA PHE A 7 -5.16 2.27 -0.43
C PHE A 7 -5.55 3.55 -1.16
N LEU A 8 -6.69 3.59 -1.86
CA LEU A 8 -7.17 4.81 -2.52
C LEU A 8 -7.39 5.94 -1.51
N PHE A 9 -7.99 5.63 -0.35
CA PHE A 9 -8.17 6.60 0.72
C PHE A 9 -6.81 7.02 1.33
N LEU A 10 -6.01 6.05 1.77
CA LEU A 10 -4.73 6.32 2.43
C LEU A 10 -3.76 7.07 1.52
N GLY A 11 -3.63 6.64 0.26
CA GLY A 11 -2.74 7.27 -0.72
C GLY A 11 -3.17 8.70 -1.07
N LEU A 12 -4.48 8.96 -1.16
CA LEU A 12 -4.99 10.31 -1.38
C LEU A 12 -4.62 11.21 -0.20
N VAL A 13 -4.95 10.82 1.02
CA VAL A 13 -4.64 11.61 2.22
C VAL A 13 -3.12 11.78 2.36
N TYR A 14 -2.36 10.70 2.25
CA TYR A 14 -0.90 10.70 2.33
C TYR A 14 -0.22 11.68 1.37
N SER A 15 -0.78 11.86 0.17
CA SER A 15 -0.24 12.79 -0.83
C SER A 15 -0.26 14.25 -0.36
N PHE A 16 -1.16 14.61 0.55
CA PHE A 16 -1.29 15.97 1.09
C PHE A 16 -0.51 16.19 2.40
N LEU A 17 0.13 15.16 2.96
CA LEU A 17 0.97 15.30 4.17
C LEU A 17 2.36 15.91 3.88
N GLY A 18 2.64 16.31 2.63
CA GLY A 18 3.97 16.77 2.20
C GLY A 18 5.09 15.73 2.35
N PRO A 19 4.87 14.43 2.04
CA PRO A 19 5.93 13.44 2.15
C PRO A 19 7.06 13.71 1.15
N HIS A 20 8.26 13.21 1.44
CA HIS A 20 9.36 13.26 0.47
C HIS A 20 8.95 12.54 -0.83
N PRO A 21 9.06 13.17 -2.01
CA PRO A 21 8.50 12.62 -3.26
C PRO A 21 8.98 11.21 -3.55
N VAL A 22 10.29 10.94 -3.47
CA VAL A 22 10.87 9.61 -3.75
C VAL A 22 10.28 8.54 -2.81
N VAL A 23 9.99 8.89 -1.56
CA VAL A 23 9.42 7.97 -0.57
C VAL A 23 7.96 7.68 -0.92
N ALA A 24 7.19 8.70 -1.29
CA ALA A 24 5.81 8.52 -1.74
C ALA A 24 5.73 7.64 -3.01
N TRP A 25 6.58 7.91 -4.00
CA TRP A 25 6.72 7.07 -5.19
C TRP A 25 7.03 5.62 -4.84
N ALA A 26 7.96 5.37 -3.92
CA ALA A 26 8.28 4.02 -3.48
C ALA A 26 7.08 3.31 -2.84
N HIS A 27 6.30 3.99 -1.97
CA HIS A 27 5.09 3.42 -1.38
C HIS A 27 4.07 3.01 -2.46
N PHE A 28 3.82 3.89 -3.42
CA PHE A 28 2.86 3.66 -4.50
C PHE A 28 3.31 2.56 -5.45
N LEU A 29 4.60 2.53 -5.82
CA LEU A 29 5.16 1.51 -6.70
C LEU A 29 5.16 0.13 -6.05
N VAL A 30 5.54 0.02 -4.78
CA VAL A 30 5.50 -1.26 -4.04
C VAL A 30 4.06 -1.78 -3.96
N PHE A 31 3.10 -0.92 -3.66
CA PHE A 31 1.69 -1.30 -3.66
C PHE A 31 1.24 -1.78 -5.05
N LEU A 32 1.48 -0.97 -6.10
CA LEU A 32 1.08 -1.26 -7.47
C LEU A 32 1.63 -2.61 -7.94
N LEU A 33 2.95 -2.81 -7.85
CA LEU A 33 3.61 -4.04 -8.28
C LEU A 33 3.13 -5.24 -7.46
N GLY A 34 3.01 -5.09 -6.13
CA GLY A 34 2.48 -6.13 -5.26
C GLY A 34 1.05 -6.55 -5.65
N ARG A 35 0.17 -5.60 -5.99
CA ARG A 35 -1.20 -5.90 -6.43
C ARG A 35 -1.28 -6.53 -7.82
N LEU A 36 -0.42 -6.12 -8.76
CA LEU A 36 -0.32 -6.73 -10.08
C LEU A 36 0.16 -8.19 -9.95
N VAL A 37 1.26 -8.42 -9.24
CA VAL A 37 1.79 -9.78 -8.98
C VAL A 37 0.77 -10.62 -8.23
N HIS A 38 0.09 -10.08 -7.22
CA HIS A 38 -0.93 -10.81 -6.47
C HIS A 38 -2.08 -11.27 -7.38
N THR A 39 -2.57 -10.40 -8.26
CA THR A 39 -3.67 -10.72 -9.18
C THR A 39 -3.22 -11.77 -10.20
N TRP A 40 -2.02 -11.60 -10.76
CA TRP A 40 -1.44 -12.58 -11.67
C TRP A 40 -1.22 -13.94 -11.00
N ALA A 41 -0.69 -13.95 -9.77
CA ALA A 41 -0.50 -15.18 -8.99
C ALA A 41 -1.82 -15.88 -8.62
N TYR A 42 -2.87 -15.09 -8.34
CA TYR A 42 -4.19 -15.61 -8.04
C TYR A 42 -4.85 -16.25 -9.27
N LEU A 43 -4.91 -15.52 -10.39
CA LEU A 43 -5.56 -15.99 -11.61
C LEU A 43 -4.76 -17.07 -12.34
N GLY A 44 -3.42 -16.97 -12.31
CA GLY A 44 -2.51 -17.94 -12.90
C GLY A 44 -2.25 -19.18 -12.04
N GLN A 45 -2.94 -19.34 -10.91
CA GLN A 45 -2.79 -20.48 -9.99
C GLN A 45 -1.32 -20.80 -9.63
N LEU A 46 -0.51 -19.76 -9.44
CA LEU A 46 0.92 -19.95 -9.16
C LEU A 46 1.14 -20.63 -7.81
N ARG A 47 2.26 -21.35 -7.70
CA ARG A 47 2.61 -22.06 -6.46
C ARG A 47 2.65 -21.13 -5.25
N ALA A 48 2.19 -21.65 -4.11
CA ALA A 48 2.45 -21.00 -2.83
C ALA A 48 3.97 -20.88 -2.59
N PRO A 49 4.46 -19.81 -1.95
CA PRO A 49 3.70 -18.76 -1.26
C PRO A 49 3.57 -17.44 -2.05
N ILE A 50 3.72 -17.44 -3.39
CA ILE A 50 3.87 -16.21 -4.20
C ILE A 50 2.70 -15.24 -4.00
N ARG A 51 1.45 -15.75 -4.00
CA ARG A 51 0.27 -14.94 -3.73
C ARG A 51 0.31 -14.31 -2.33
N SER A 52 0.60 -15.09 -1.29
CA SER A 52 0.62 -14.60 0.08
C SER A 52 1.73 -13.59 0.32
N VAL A 53 2.91 -13.80 -0.27
CA VAL A 53 4.05 -12.87 -0.17
C VAL A 53 3.72 -11.55 -0.88
N SER A 54 3.21 -11.59 -2.10
CA SER A 54 2.81 -10.38 -2.83
C SER A 54 1.68 -9.60 -2.15
N TYR A 55 0.75 -10.30 -1.48
CA TYR A 55 -0.23 -9.67 -0.60
C TYR A 55 0.45 -8.91 0.53
N THR A 56 1.30 -9.57 1.32
CA THR A 56 1.95 -8.97 2.49
C THR A 56 2.84 -7.80 2.10
N LEU A 57 3.61 -7.91 1.02
CA LEU A 57 4.46 -6.82 0.51
C LEU A 57 3.64 -5.59 0.12
N ALA A 58 2.48 -5.77 -0.52
CA ALA A 58 1.60 -4.65 -0.85
C ALA A 58 1.00 -3.99 0.39
N GLN A 59 0.89 -4.69 1.52
CA GLN A 59 0.32 -4.11 2.75
C GLN A 59 1.30 -3.24 3.54
N LEU A 60 2.61 -3.49 3.42
CA LEU A 60 3.64 -2.69 4.10
C LEU A 60 3.49 -1.17 3.86
N PRO A 61 3.36 -0.68 2.62
CA PRO A 61 3.15 0.75 2.39
C PRO A 61 1.80 1.24 2.94
N CYS A 62 0.75 0.42 2.95
CA CYS A 62 -0.55 0.81 3.51
C CYS A 62 -0.47 1.04 5.02
N VAL A 63 0.17 0.12 5.74
CA VAL A 63 0.39 0.26 7.19
C VAL A 63 1.27 1.48 7.50
N SER A 64 2.34 1.68 6.73
CA SER A 64 3.21 2.86 6.85
C SER A 64 2.45 4.18 6.68
N MET A 65 1.64 4.31 5.62
CA MET A 65 0.84 5.52 5.38
C MET A 65 -0.21 5.73 6.47
N ALA A 66 -0.88 4.66 6.92
CA ALA A 66 -1.88 4.75 7.98
C ALA A 66 -1.27 5.27 9.31
N LEU A 67 -0.08 4.80 9.68
CA LEU A 67 0.62 5.28 10.87
C LEU A 67 1.03 6.75 10.75
N GLN A 68 1.52 7.17 9.58
CA GLN A 68 1.88 8.58 9.33
C GLN A 68 0.65 9.49 9.38
N ILE A 69 -0.47 9.07 8.79
CA ILE A 69 -1.74 9.81 8.84
C ILE A 69 -2.25 9.90 10.29
N LEU A 70 -2.24 8.79 11.03
CA LEU A 70 -2.69 8.77 12.42
C LEU A 70 -1.86 9.72 13.30
N TRP A 71 -0.54 9.70 13.11
CA TRP A 71 0.38 10.57 13.84
C TRP A 71 0.14 12.04 13.52
N GLU A 72 -0.06 12.38 12.24
CA GLU A 72 -0.32 13.75 11.84
C GLU A 72 -1.69 14.24 12.33
N ALA A 73 -2.72 13.40 12.25
CA ALA A 73 -4.04 13.70 12.80
C ALA A 73 -3.98 13.92 14.32
N ALA A 74 -3.28 13.06 15.06
CA ALA A 74 -3.14 13.17 16.51
C ALA A 74 -2.38 14.42 16.97
N ARG A 75 -1.43 14.92 16.17
CA ARG A 75 -0.70 16.17 16.45
C ARG A 75 -1.53 17.43 16.29
N HIS A 76 -2.64 17.37 15.55
CA HIS A 76 -3.52 18.50 15.25
C HIS A 76 -4.82 18.50 16.08
N LEU A 77 -4.95 17.57 17.03
CA LEU A 77 -6.01 17.51 18.03
C LEU A 77 -5.56 18.19 19.34
#